data_AF-A0A1A8UR75-F1
#
_entry.id   AF-A0A1A8UR75-F1
#
_cell.length_a   1.000
_cell.length_b   1.000
_cell.length_c   1.000
_cell.angle_alpha   90.00
_cell.angle_beta   90.00
_cell.angle_gamma   90.00
#
_symmetry.space_group_name_H-M   'P 1'
#
loop_
_entity.id
_entity.type
_entity.pdbx_description
1 polymer ?
#
loop_
_entity_poly.entity_id
_entity_poly.type
_entity_poly.pdbx_seq_one_letter_code
_entity_poly.pdbx_strand_id
1 'polypeptide(L)'
;MAKSLRSKWKRKMRAEKRKKNAPKELARLKQALNLDKKGEAEMADLQDIATVVPADKIKKMDVEMEEEKEDDGKMDMDKTRNKKTLLDEHGQYPAWMSQRQAKKMKAKRVAKKTGKVKQKKGIAW
;
A
#
# COMPACT_ATOMS: atom_id res chain seq x y z
N MET A 1 7.64 -32.73 12.61
CA MET A 1 6.62 -31.97 11.84
C MET A 1 6.28 -30.67 12.57
N ALA A 2 6.26 -29.54 11.87
CA ALA A 2 5.81 -28.28 12.47
C ALA A 2 4.29 -28.28 12.67
N LYS A 3 3.82 -27.53 13.69
CA LYS A 3 2.38 -27.36 13.93
C LYS A 3 1.76 -26.49 12.82
N SER A 4 0.63 -26.93 12.27
CA SER A 4 -0.17 -26.15 11.31
C SER A 4 -0.55 -24.76 11.86
N LEU A 5 -0.65 -23.76 10.97
CA LEU A 5 -1.09 -22.40 11.30
C LEU A 5 -2.45 -22.39 12.01
N ARG A 6 -3.34 -23.30 11.63
CA ARG A 6 -4.70 -23.43 12.16
C ARG A 6 -4.80 -24.31 13.41
N SER A 7 -3.68 -24.87 13.87
CA SER A 7 -3.60 -25.64 15.10
C SER A 7 -4.17 -24.85 16.28
N LYS A 8 -4.97 -25.52 17.14
CA LYS A 8 -5.58 -24.92 18.34
C LYS A 8 -4.51 -24.32 19.25
N TRP A 9 -3.37 -25.00 19.44
CA TRP A 9 -2.26 -24.51 20.26
C TRP A 9 -1.69 -23.18 19.76
N LYS A 10 -1.34 -23.09 18.47
CA LYS A 10 -0.77 -21.85 17.90
C LYS A 10 -1.80 -20.70 17.89
N ARG A 11 -3.09 -21.00 17.74
CA ARG A 11 -4.16 -20.00 17.87
C ARG A 11 -4.26 -19.46 19.30
N LYS A 12 -4.24 -20.34 20.31
CA LYS A 12 -4.27 -19.96 21.72
C LYS A 12 -3.11 -19.03 22.08
N MET A 13 -1.88 -19.42 21.76
CA MET A 13 -0.69 -18.59 22.03
C MET A 13 -0.71 -17.24 21.30
N ARG A 14 -1.30 -17.18 20.09
CA ARG A 14 -1.48 -15.91 19.37
C ARG A 14 -2.52 -15.01 20.04
N ALA A 15 -3.59 -15.58 20.60
CA ALA A 15 -4.57 -14.81 21.35
C ALA A 15 -3.96 -14.23 22.64
N GLU A 16 -3.19 -15.04 23.38
CA GLU A 16 -2.45 -14.58 24.56
C GLU A 16 -1.44 -13.47 24.21
N LYS A 17 -0.71 -13.62 23.10
CA LYS A 17 0.19 -12.56 22.59
C LYS A 17 -0.57 -11.27 22.26
N ARG A 18 -1.75 -11.36 21.63
CA ARG A 18 -2.57 -10.18 21.32
C ARG A 18 -3.08 -9.49 22.59
N LYS A 19 -3.47 -10.22 23.64
CA LYS A 19 -3.86 -9.62 24.92
C LYS A 19 -2.73 -8.76 25.51
N LYS A 20 -1.48 -9.22 25.41
CA LYS A 20 -0.29 -8.46 25.87
C LYS A 20 0.07 -7.27 24.99
N ASN A 21 -0.06 -7.41 23.67
CA ASN A 21 0.41 -6.41 22.72
C ASN A 21 -0.63 -5.33 22.39
N ALA A 22 -1.92 -5.69 22.35
CA ALA A 22 -3.00 -4.77 22.01
C ALA A 22 -2.98 -3.46 22.81
N PRO A 23 -2.87 -3.44 24.16
CA PRO A 23 -2.86 -2.17 24.89
C PRO A 23 -1.62 -1.32 24.57
N LYS A 24 -0.47 -1.95 24.29
CA LYS A 24 0.79 -1.25 23.97
C LYS A 24 0.74 -0.62 22.59
N GLU A 25 0.20 -1.34 21.61
CA GLU A 25 0.04 -0.85 20.25
C GLU A 25 -1.02 0.26 20.19
N LEU A 26 -2.14 0.12 20.92
CA LEU A 26 -3.15 1.16 21.01
C LEU A 26 -2.61 2.46 21.61
N ALA A 27 -1.83 2.38 22.69
CA ALA A 27 -1.21 3.58 23.28
C ALA A 27 -0.28 4.29 22.28
N ARG A 28 0.58 3.54 21.58
CA ARG A 28 1.49 4.10 20.55
C ARG A 28 0.73 4.72 19.39
N LEU A 29 -0.34 4.07 18.93
CA LEU A 29 -1.15 4.58 17.83
C LEU A 29 -1.93 5.83 18.23
N LYS A 30 -2.46 5.88 19.46
CA LYS A 30 -3.13 7.09 19.98
C LYS A 30 -2.16 8.25 20.16
N GLN A 31 -0.94 7.98 20.63
CA GLN A 31 0.14 8.97 20.68
C GLN A 31 0.51 9.48 19.28
N ALA A 32 0.70 8.59 18.30
CA ALA A 32 1.03 8.97 16.93
C ALA A 32 -0.08 9.79 16.25
N LEU A 33 -1.34 9.48 16.54
CA LEU A 33 -2.48 10.25 16.05
C LEU A 33 -2.75 11.53 16.87
N ASN A 34 -1.95 11.80 17.92
CA ASN A 34 -2.17 12.90 18.87
C ASN A 34 -3.58 12.94 19.47
N LEU A 35 -4.33 11.82 19.48
CA LEU A 35 -5.73 11.80 19.95
C LEU A 35 -5.84 11.96 21.47
N ASP A 36 -4.78 11.61 22.20
CA ASP A 36 -4.72 11.79 23.65
C ASP A 36 -4.40 13.26 24.03
N LYS A 37 -3.83 14.02 23.09
CA LYS A 37 -3.78 15.48 23.14
C LYS A 37 -5.03 15.97 22.43
N LYS A 38 -6.17 16.03 23.12
CA LYS A 38 -7.28 16.90 22.70
C LYS A 38 -6.65 18.21 22.20
N GLY A 39 -6.95 18.60 20.96
CA GLY A 39 -6.26 19.65 20.20
C GLY A 39 -6.31 21.05 20.81
N GLU A 40 -5.69 21.21 21.97
CA GLU A 40 -5.58 22.45 22.75
C GLU A 40 -4.12 22.75 23.11
N ALA A 41 -3.19 21.79 22.97
CA ALA A 41 -1.77 22.06 23.12
C ALA A 41 -1.16 22.46 21.77
N GLU A 42 -0.55 23.64 21.72
CA GLU A 42 0.14 24.29 20.57
C GLU A 42 -0.71 25.20 19.66
N MET A 43 -1.78 25.81 20.17
CA MET A 43 -2.30 27.07 19.58
C MET A 43 -2.06 28.29 20.48
N ALA A 44 -1.52 28.11 21.70
CA ALA A 44 -1.14 29.20 22.60
C ALA A 44 0.27 29.72 22.26
N ASP A 45 1.26 28.83 22.09
CA ASP A 45 2.64 29.21 21.80
C ASP A 45 2.83 29.83 20.39
N LEU A 46 1.89 29.59 19.47
CA LEU A 46 1.86 30.23 18.15
C LEU A 46 1.25 31.64 18.17
N GLN A 47 0.43 31.99 19.18
CA GLN A 47 -0.16 33.33 19.29
C GLN A 47 0.87 34.40 19.65
N ASP A 48 1.90 34.01 20.40
CA ASP A 48 2.98 34.92 20.79
C ASP A 48 4.00 35.15 19.65
N ILE A 49 4.05 34.27 18.64
CA ILE A 49 5.02 34.34 17.53
C ILE A 49 4.37 34.87 16.25
N ALA A 50 3.10 34.59 15.99
CA ALA A 50 2.41 35.03 14.78
C ALA A 50 1.03 35.61 15.09
N THR A 51 0.80 36.85 14.62
CA THR A 51 -0.54 37.45 14.63
C THR A 51 -1.39 36.80 13.54
N VAL A 52 -2.47 36.13 13.94
CA VAL A 52 -3.41 35.52 12.99
C VAL A 52 -4.22 36.63 12.32
N VAL A 53 -3.93 36.89 11.06
CA VAL A 53 -4.71 37.81 10.22
C VAL A 53 -5.92 37.06 9.65
N PRO A 54 -7.16 37.58 9.82
CA PRO A 54 -8.37 36.93 9.29
C PRO A 54 -8.39 36.91 7.75
N ALA A 55 -8.99 35.84 7.20
CA ALA A 55 -8.96 35.52 5.76
C ALA A 55 -9.48 36.62 4.82
N ASP A 56 -10.31 37.54 5.32
CA ASP A 56 -10.85 38.65 4.54
C ASP A 56 -9.79 39.68 4.12
N LYS A 57 -8.63 39.68 4.79
CA LYS A 57 -7.48 40.55 4.44
C LYS A 57 -6.53 39.90 3.42
N ILE A 58 -6.49 38.56 3.37
CA ILE A 58 -5.55 37.80 2.51
C ILE A 58 -5.98 37.84 1.03
N LYS A 59 -7.30 37.78 0.77
CA LYS A 59 -7.87 37.82 -0.59
C LYS A 59 -7.54 39.08 -1.41
N LYS A 60 -6.92 40.10 -0.81
CA LYS A 60 -6.53 41.35 -1.47
C LYS A 60 -5.05 41.38 -1.92
N MET A 61 -4.24 40.38 -1.56
CA MET A 61 -2.79 40.34 -1.81
C MET A 61 -2.34 39.19 -2.74
N ASP A 62 -3.24 38.62 -3.53
CA ASP A 62 -2.89 37.58 -4.52
C ASP A 62 -2.46 38.23 -5.86
N VAL A 63 -1.31 38.89 -5.89
CA VAL A 63 -0.56 39.15 -7.13
C VAL A 63 0.90 38.84 -6.86
N GLU A 64 1.42 37.87 -7.63
CA GLU A 64 2.82 37.40 -7.70
C GLU A 64 3.29 36.45 -6.59
N MET A 65 2.96 35.16 -6.74
CA MET A 65 3.86 34.08 -6.32
C MET A 65 4.10 33.15 -7.51
N GLU A 66 5.33 33.18 -7.98
CA GLU A 66 5.89 32.46 -9.13
C GLU A 66 5.86 30.94 -8.85
N GLU A 67 5.24 30.17 -9.75
CA GLU A 67 5.19 28.71 -9.68
C GLU A 67 6.59 28.11 -9.93
N GLU A 68 7.37 27.92 -8.86
CA GLU A 68 8.39 26.87 -8.87
C GLU A 68 7.67 25.52 -8.95
N LYS A 69 7.65 24.95 -10.15
CA LYS A 69 7.30 23.55 -10.36
C LYS A 69 8.27 22.68 -9.57
N GLU A 70 7.84 22.27 -8.37
CA GLU A 70 8.29 21.03 -7.76
C GLU A 70 8.18 19.95 -8.83
N ASP A 71 9.34 19.39 -9.21
CA ASP A 71 9.46 18.17 -9.99
C ASP A 71 8.89 17.03 -9.15
N ASP A 72 7.56 16.94 -9.21
CA ASP A 72 6.73 15.98 -8.54
C ASP A 72 7.25 14.59 -8.88
N GLY A 73 7.83 13.94 -7.87
CA GLY A 73 8.60 12.72 -7.96
C GLY A 73 7.92 11.70 -8.86
N LYS A 74 8.35 11.69 -10.13
CA LYS A 74 7.87 10.75 -11.13
C LYS A 74 8.50 9.40 -10.82
N MET A 75 7.91 8.72 -9.84
CA MET A 75 8.19 7.33 -9.52
C MET A 75 8.16 6.55 -10.83
N ASP A 76 9.19 5.76 -11.06
CA ASP A 76 9.42 5.00 -12.29
C ASP A 76 8.23 4.06 -12.53
N MET A 77 7.21 4.58 -13.21
CA MET A 77 5.99 3.85 -13.55
C MET A 77 6.39 2.86 -14.63
N ASP A 78 6.83 1.69 -14.18
CA ASP A 78 6.60 0.39 -14.80
C ASP A 78 5.97 0.50 -16.20
N LYS A 79 6.84 0.63 -17.21
CA LYS A 79 6.58 0.80 -18.65
C LYS A 79 5.24 0.25 -19.08
N THR A 80 4.44 1.04 -19.81
CA THR A 80 3.03 0.80 -20.17
C THR A 80 2.65 -0.69 -20.33
N ARG A 81 2.26 -1.33 -19.23
CA ARG A 81 1.83 -2.74 -19.24
C ARG A 81 0.40 -2.84 -19.74
N ASN A 82 0.15 -3.87 -20.54
CA ASN A 82 -1.20 -4.18 -20.99
C ASN A 82 -2.10 -4.57 -19.80
N LYS A 83 -3.08 -3.74 -19.43
CA LYS A 83 -3.99 -3.99 -18.27
C LYS A 83 -4.67 -5.37 -18.30
N LYS A 84 -4.95 -5.91 -19.49
CA LYS A 84 -5.63 -7.20 -19.67
C LYS A 84 -4.71 -8.42 -19.55
N THR A 85 -3.45 -8.30 -19.98
CA THR A 85 -2.51 -9.43 -20.06
C THR A 85 -1.36 -9.35 -19.06
N LEU A 86 -1.21 -8.19 -18.41
CA LEU A 86 -0.12 -7.83 -17.51
C LEU A 86 1.27 -7.98 -18.15
N LEU A 87 1.34 -7.91 -19.49
CA LEU A 87 2.58 -8.04 -20.22
C LEU A 87 3.18 -6.68 -20.58
N ASP A 88 4.50 -6.66 -20.61
CA ASP A 88 5.35 -5.58 -21.11
C ASP A 88 5.41 -5.62 -22.64
N GLU A 89 6.02 -4.60 -23.26
CA GLU A 89 6.28 -4.52 -24.70
C GLU A 89 7.05 -5.76 -25.23
N HIS A 90 7.96 -6.30 -24.42
CA HIS A 90 8.72 -7.51 -24.74
C HIS A 90 7.97 -8.82 -24.39
N GLY A 91 6.73 -8.75 -23.91
CA GLY A 91 5.92 -9.92 -23.58
C GLY A 91 6.31 -10.63 -22.27
N GLN A 92 7.05 -9.94 -21.40
CA GLN A 92 7.44 -10.42 -20.06
C GLN A 92 6.37 -10.10 -19.02
N TYR A 93 6.24 -10.94 -17.99
CA TYR A 93 5.40 -10.68 -16.81
C TYR A 93 6.20 -9.87 -15.76
N PRO A 94 5.51 -9.17 -14.83
CA PRO A 94 6.19 -8.39 -13.79
C PRO A 94 7.09 -9.26 -12.91
N ALA A 95 8.22 -8.71 -12.45
CA ALA A 95 9.20 -9.44 -11.65
C ALA A 95 8.64 -9.95 -10.31
N TRP A 96 7.67 -9.24 -9.72
CA TRP A 96 6.98 -9.66 -8.49
C TRP A 96 6.01 -10.84 -8.72
N MET A 97 5.65 -11.12 -9.98
CA MET A 97 4.71 -12.18 -10.29
C MET A 97 5.39 -13.54 -10.21
N SER A 98 4.88 -14.43 -9.35
CA SER A 98 5.46 -15.77 -9.19
C SER A 98 5.42 -16.57 -10.50
N GLN A 99 6.45 -17.39 -10.75
CA GLN A 99 6.54 -18.24 -11.96
C GLN A 99 5.30 -19.12 -12.15
N ARG A 100 4.67 -19.58 -11.07
CA ARG A 100 3.44 -20.39 -11.12
C ARG A 100 2.25 -19.58 -11.63
N GLN A 101 2.09 -18.34 -11.19
CA GLN A 101 1.04 -17.45 -11.65
C GLN A 101 1.26 -17.07 -13.12
N ALA A 102 2.49 -16.76 -13.53
CA ALA A 102 2.84 -16.49 -14.93
C ALA A 102 2.48 -17.68 -15.85
N LYS A 103 2.82 -18.91 -15.45
CA LYS A 103 2.46 -20.15 -16.17
C LYS A 103 0.94 -20.33 -16.25
N LYS A 104 0.20 -20.05 -15.18
CA LYS A 104 -1.28 -20.15 -15.14
C LYS A 104 -1.94 -19.15 -16.09
N MET A 105 -1.49 -17.89 -16.10
CA MET A 105 -2.02 -16.85 -16.99
C MET A 105 -1.69 -17.12 -18.46
N LYS A 106 -0.46 -17.60 -18.73
CA LYS A 106 -0.07 -18.05 -20.08
C LYS A 106 -0.94 -19.21 -20.55
N ALA A 107 -1.18 -20.22 -19.70
CA ALA A 107 -2.01 -21.37 -20.04
C ALA A 107 -3.46 -20.97 -20.38
N LYS A 108 -4.08 -20.07 -19.59
CA LYS A 108 -5.43 -19.55 -19.88
C LYS A 108 -5.49 -18.82 -21.21
N ARG A 109 -4.46 -18.03 -21.54
CA ARG A 109 -4.41 -17.25 -22.79
C ARG A 109 -4.23 -18.15 -24.01
N VAL A 110 -3.34 -19.13 -23.92
CA VAL A 110 -3.14 -20.12 -24.99
C VAL A 110 -4.41 -20.93 -25.20
N ALA A 111 -5.05 -21.41 -24.13
CA ALA A 111 -6.32 -22.15 -24.23
C ALA A 111 -7.43 -21.34 -24.91
N LYS A 112 -7.54 -20.03 -24.63
CA LYS A 112 -8.49 -19.15 -25.33
C LYS A 112 -8.16 -18.95 -26.81
N LYS A 113 -6.87 -18.89 -27.17
CA LYS A 113 -6.44 -18.68 -28.57
C LYS A 113 -6.51 -19.94 -29.42
N THR A 114 -6.16 -21.09 -28.87
CA THR A 114 -6.01 -22.34 -29.64
C THR A 114 -7.10 -23.37 -29.34
N GLY A 115 -8.02 -23.10 -28.40
CA GLY A 115 -9.05 -24.04 -27.93
C GLY A 115 -8.51 -25.28 -27.22
N LYS A 116 -7.19 -25.51 -27.24
CA LYS A 116 -6.53 -26.69 -26.68
C LYS A 116 -5.94 -26.37 -25.32
N VAL A 117 -6.55 -26.91 -24.27
CA VAL A 117 -5.95 -26.92 -22.93
C VAL A 117 -4.77 -27.89 -22.96
N LYS A 118 -3.55 -27.39 -22.72
CA LYS A 118 -2.37 -28.26 -22.56
C LYS A 118 -2.59 -29.11 -21.32
N GLN A 119 -2.95 -30.37 -21.53
CA GLN A 119 -3.10 -31.34 -20.44
C GLN A 119 -1.77 -31.43 -19.70
N LYS A 120 -1.81 -31.45 -18.37
CA LYS A 120 -0.62 -31.76 -17.59
C LYS A 120 -0.23 -33.17 -17.99
N LYS A 121 0.91 -33.34 -18.66
CA LYS A 121 1.52 -34.66 -18.79
C LYS A 121 1.76 -35.12 -17.35
N GLY A 122 0.95 -36.07 -16.89
CA GLY A 122 1.18 -36.72 -15.62
C GLY A 122 2.57 -37.32 -15.69
N ILE A 123 3.37 -37.10 -14.66
CA ILE A 123 4.52 -37.97 -14.42
C ILE A 123 3.87 -39.34 -14.18
N ALA A 124 3.96 -40.21 -15.18
CA ALA A 124 3.75 -41.62 -14.99
C ALA A 124 5.08 -42.13 -14.43
N TRP A 125 4.99 -42.70 -13.22
CA TRP A 125 6.09 -43.22 -12.41
C TRP A 125 6.96 -42.16 -11.72
#